data_AF-A0A920P2K5-F1
#
_entry.id   AF-A0A920P2K5-F1
#
_cell.length_a   1.000
_cell.length_b   1.000
_cell.length_c   1.000
_cell.angle_alpha   90.00
_cell.angle_beta   90.00
_cell.angle_gamma   90.00
#
_symmetry.space_group_name_H-M   'P 1'
#
loop_
_entity.id
_entity.type
_entity.pdbx_description
1 polymer ?
#
loop_
_entity_poly.entity_id
_entity_poly.type
_entity_poly.pdbx_seq_one_letter_code
_entity_poly.pdbx_strand_id
1 'polypeptide(L)'
;MKNGGKQSNDNQTRGPRIGSISPEQRKNAVDSDAHVVFDFTGLHTPAVSDLALVLTARLQTPPSESVWAREIHPRTAEILRALRLDHMFPRYPDPDHLH
;
A
#
# COMPACT_ATOMS: atom_id res chain seq x y z
N MET A 1 -0.60 -6.21 -49.33
CA MET A 1 0.18 -5.10 -48.74
C MET A 1 -0.04 -5.10 -47.24
N LYS A 2 1.03 -4.89 -46.47
CA LYS A 2 1.10 -4.91 -45.00
C LYS A 2 0.24 -3.81 -44.36
N ASN A 3 -0.25 -4.06 -43.14
CA ASN A 3 -0.08 -3.24 -41.91
C ASN A 3 -1.02 -3.85 -40.85
N GLY A 4 -0.57 -4.47 -39.75
CA GLY A 4 0.62 -4.18 -38.96
C GLY A 4 0.34 -3.20 -37.82
N GLY A 5 -0.86 -3.20 -37.22
CA GLY A 5 -1.19 -2.42 -36.03
C GLY A 5 -0.96 -3.25 -34.76
N LYS A 6 0.29 -3.38 -34.35
CA LYS A 6 0.69 -3.98 -33.07
C LYS A 6 0.24 -3.00 -31.98
N GLN A 7 -0.87 -3.27 -31.31
CA GLN A 7 -1.24 -2.54 -30.09
C GLN A 7 -0.12 -2.76 -29.07
N SER A 8 0.61 -1.69 -28.77
CA SER A 8 1.56 -1.65 -27.67
C SER A 8 0.84 -2.11 -26.42
N ASN A 9 1.27 -3.25 -25.89
CA ASN A 9 0.88 -3.70 -24.58
C ASN A 9 1.67 -2.82 -23.62
N ASP A 10 1.05 -1.71 -23.20
CA ASP A 10 1.56 -0.89 -22.12
C ASP A 10 1.58 -1.79 -20.87
N ASN A 11 2.74 -2.41 -20.62
CA ASN A 11 3.12 -2.95 -19.32
C ASN A 11 3.28 -1.78 -18.34
N GLN A 12 2.20 -1.04 -18.12
CA GLN A 12 2.10 -0.03 -17.09
C GLN A 12 2.17 -0.80 -15.78
N THR A 13 3.36 -0.82 -15.19
CA THR A 13 3.60 -1.32 -13.84
C THR A 13 2.57 -0.65 -12.94
N ARG A 14 1.55 -1.39 -12.55
CA ARG A 14 0.47 -0.87 -11.71
C ARG A 14 1.04 -0.64 -10.32
N GLY A 15 1.21 0.63 -9.93
CA GLY A 15 1.62 0.99 -8.57
C GLY A 15 0.53 0.69 -7.53
N PRO A 16 0.85 0.82 -6.23
CA PRO A 16 -0.10 0.56 -5.15
C PRO A 16 -1.27 1.54 -5.20
N ARG A 17 -2.47 1.06 -4.85
CA ARG A 17 -3.65 1.92 -4.72
C ARG A 17 -3.60 2.60 -3.36
N ILE A 18 -3.90 3.90 -3.33
CA ILE A 18 -3.98 4.69 -2.10
C ILE A 18 -5.45 4.89 -1.75
N GLY A 19 -5.86 4.40 -0.58
CA GLY A 19 -7.19 4.65 -0.03
C GLY A 19 -7.12 5.62 1.14
N SER A 20 -8.03 6.60 1.15
CA SER A 20 -8.36 7.40 2.34
C SER A 20 -9.77 7.00 2.77
N ILE A 21 -9.95 6.58 4.02
CA ILE A 21 -11.28 6.37 4.59
C ILE A 21 -11.90 7.75 4.85
N SER A 22 -12.94 8.09 4.07
CA SER A 22 -13.62 9.39 4.16
C SER A 22 -14.54 9.48 5.40
N PRO A 23 -14.67 10.65 6.05
CA PRO A 23 -15.50 10.84 7.25
C PRO A 23 -16.98 10.48 7.12
N GLU A 24 -17.54 10.43 5.92
CA GLU A 24 -18.99 10.32 5.68
C GLU A 24 -19.58 8.92 6.01
N GLN A 25 -18.77 7.89 6.21
CA GLN A 25 -19.24 6.58 6.68
C GLN A 25 -19.37 6.49 8.22
N ARG A 26 -19.13 7.60 8.94
CA ARG A 26 -19.09 7.65 10.41
C ARG A 26 -20.44 8.01 11.03
N LYS A 27 -21.25 7.00 11.33
CA LYS A 27 -22.27 7.17 12.39
C LYS A 27 -21.88 6.58 13.73
N ASN A 28 -20.85 5.74 13.84
CA ASN A 28 -20.58 5.01 15.11
C ASN A 28 -19.09 4.77 15.46
N ALA A 29 -18.14 5.61 15.02
CA ALA A 29 -16.73 5.40 15.38
C ALA A 29 -16.18 6.59 16.19
N VAL A 30 -15.88 6.32 17.46
CA VAL A 30 -15.10 7.16 18.38
C VAL A 30 -13.70 7.36 17.80
N ASP A 31 -13.24 8.62 17.83
CA ASP A 31 -11.96 9.16 17.39
C ASP A 31 -11.50 8.86 15.96
N SER A 32 -11.48 9.95 15.19
CA SER A 32 -11.12 10.01 13.78
C SER A 32 -9.60 10.18 13.62
N ASP A 33 -8.84 9.12 13.83
CA ASP A 33 -7.48 9.08 13.27
C ASP A 33 -7.58 8.86 11.76
N ALA A 34 -7.06 9.82 10.98
CA ALA A 34 -6.92 9.64 9.54
C ALA A 34 -5.90 8.51 9.31
N HIS A 35 -6.26 7.53 8.49
CA HIS A 35 -5.40 6.40 8.18
C HIS A 35 -5.15 6.35 6.67
N VAL A 36 -3.88 6.20 6.27
CA VAL A 36 -3.48 6.03 4.88
C VAL A 36 -3.19 4.56 4.64
N VAL A 37 -3.82 3.96 3.62
CA VAL A 37 -3.61 2.55 3.27
C VAL A 37 -3.00 2.45 1.88
N PHE A 38 -1.82 1.82 1.80
CA PHE A 38 -1.18 1.42 0.56
C PHE A 38 -1.52 -0.03 0.24
N ASP A 39 -2.31 -0.25 -0.80
CA ASP A 39 -2.78 -1.58 -1.20
C ASP A 39 -1.92 -2.13 -2.36
N PHE A 40 -1.19 -3.22 -2.05
CA PHE A 40 -0.32 -3.95 -2.97
C PHE A 40 -1.02 -5.18 -3.59
N THR A 41 -2.34 -5.30 -3.47
CA THR A 41 -3.09 -6.42 -4.05
C THR A 41 -2.77 -6.59 -5.54
N GLY A 42 -2.30 -7.77 -5.92
CA GLY A 42 -1.91 -8.10 -7.29
C GLY A 42 -0.54 -7.57 -7.72
N LEU A 43 0.21 -6.91 -6.83
CA LEU A 43 1.56 -6.40 -7.07
C LEU A 43 2.60 -7.31 -6.38
N HIS A 44 2.97 -8.40 -7.06
CA HIS A 44 3.91 -9.40 -6.52
C HIS A 44 5.34 -8.87 -6.33
N THR A 45 5.77 -7.95 -7.19
CA THR A 45 7.09 -7.32 -7.15
C THR A 45 6.92 -5.79 -7.24
N PRO A 46 6.67 -5.10 -6.12
CA PRO A 46 6.63 -3.65 -6.11
C PRO A 46 7.98 -3.07 -6.52
N ALA A 47 7.95 -1.96 -7.26
CA ALA A 47 9.15 -1.21 -7.60
C ALA A 47 9.71 -0.51 -6.35
N VAL A 48 10.99 -0.14 -6.40
CA VAL A 48 11.62 0.65 -5.33
C VAL A 48 10.87 1.96 -5.08
N SER A 49 10.33 2.58 -6.14
CA SER A 49 9.48 3.77 -6.04
C SER A 49 8.21 3.55 -5.23
N ASP A 50 7.57 2.39 -5.36
CA ASP A 50 6.35 2.06 -4.61
C ASP A 50 6.63 1.94 -3.12
N LEU A 51 7.76 1.31 -2.76
CA LEU A 51 8.21 1.22 -1.38
C LEU A 51 8.65 2.58 -0.82
N ALA A 52 9.30 3.41 -1.64
CA ALA A 52 9.70 4.76 -1.26
C ALA A 52 8.51 5.66 -0.94
N LEU A 53 7.36 5.47 -1.61
CA LEU A 53 6.13 6.20 -1.29
C LEU A 53 5.64 5.88 0.13
N VAL A 54 5.63 4.61 0.53
CA VAL A 54 5.22 4.21 1.89
C VAL A 54 6.18 4.79 2.93
N LEU A 55 7.49 4.71 2.69
CA LEU A 55 8.51 5.28 3.58
C LEU A 55 8.34 6.80 3.71
N THR A 56 8.13 7.49 2.59
CA THR A 56 7.93 8.94 2.57
C THR A 56 6.67 9.32 3.34
N ALA A 57 5.55 8.63 3.09
CA ALA A 57 4.33 8.84 3.86
C ALA A 57 4.57 8.64 5.35
N ARG A 58 5.26 7.56 5.74
CA ARG A 58 5.56 7.32 7.16
C ARG A 58 6.44 8.36 7.82
N LEU A 59 7.39 8.93 7.10
CA LEU A 59 8.25 9.99 7.64
C LEU A 59 7.52 11.34 7.76
N GLN A 60 6.48 11.57 6.95
CA GLN A 60 5.70 12.81 6.94
C GLN A 60 4.47 12.75 7.86
N THR A 61 3.94 11.56 8.15
CA THR A 61 2.77 11.37 8.99
C THR A 61 3.11 11.49 10.48
N PRO A 62 2.35 12.26 11.28
CA PRO A 62 2.52 12.33 12.72
C PRO A 62 2.43 10.95 13.41
N PRO A 63 3.10 10.73 14.56
CA PRO A 63 3.05 9.44 15.25
C PRO A 63 1.64 8.99 15.69
N SER A 64 0.70 9.92 15.84
CA SER A 64 -0.71 9.63 16.15
C SER A 64 -1.47 9.04 14.96
N GLU A 65 -1.01 9.26 13.74
CA GLU A 65 -1.67 8.79 12.54
C GLU A 65 -1.01 7.51 11.99
N SER A 66 -1.83 6.66 11.39
CA SER A 66 -1.39 5.36 10.88
C SER A 66 -1.32 5.31 9.36
N VAL A 67 -0.15 4.90 8.86
CA VAL A 67 0.11 4.47 7.49
C VAL A 67 0.29 2.97 7.50
N TRP A 68 -0.56 2.28 6.77
CA TRP A 68 -0.62 0.82 6.70
C TRP A 68 -0.38 0.32 5.30
N ALA A 69 0.13 -0.90 5.20
CA ALA A 69 0.29 -1.60 3.93
C ALA A 69 -0.56 -2.88 3.91
N ARG A 70 -1.29 -3.09 2.82
CA ARG A 70 -2.14 -4.25 2.58
C ARG A 70 -1.55 -5.12 1.48
N GLU A 71 -1.69 -6.45 1.63
CA GLU A 71 -1.25 -7.45 0.62
C GLU A 71 0.22 -7.33 0.19
N ILE A 72 1.14 -7.01 1.11
CA ILE A 72 2.58 -7.07 0.79
C ILE A 72 2.96 -8.52 0.50
N HIS A 73 3.48 -8.75 -0.71
CA HIS A 73 3.98 -10.06 -1.13
C HIS A 73 5.02 -10.64 -0.14
N PRO A 74 4.96 -11.94 0.23
CA PRO A 74 5.84 -12.53 1.24
C PRO A 74 7.34 -12.29 0.99
N ARG A 75 7.77 -12.45 -0.27
CA ARG A 75 9.17 -12.17 -0.66
C ARG A 75 9.59 -10.73 -0.39
N THR A 76 8.71 -9.76 -0.63
CA THR A 76 8.98 -8.35 -0.33
C THR A 76 9.04 -8.14 1.17
N ALA A 77 8.14 -8.76 1.94
CA ALA A 77 8.15 -8.68 3.41
C ALA A 77 9.44 -9.26 4.02
N GLU A 78 9.96 -10.36 3.48
CA GLU A 78 11.25 -10.94 3.88
C GLU A 78 12.41 -9.98 3.62
N ILE A 79 12.45 -9.36 2.44
CA ILE A 79 13.47 -8.35 2.10
C ILE A 79 13.39 -7.16 3.05
N LEU A 80 12.19 -6.62 3.29
CA LEU A 80 11.97 -5.51 4.22
C LEU A 80 12.45 -5.86 5.64
N ARG A 81 12.16 -7.08 6.11
CA ARG A 81 12.63 -7.57 7.41
C ARG A 81 14.16 -7.71 7.47
N ALA A 82 14.78 -8.23 6.41
CA ALA A 82 16.24 -8.35 6.32
C ALA A 82 16.93 -6.98 6.38
N LEU A 83 16.27 -5.94 5.84
CA LEU A 83 16.72 -4.55 5.89
C LEU A 83 16.28 -3.81 7.17
N ARG A 84 15.58 -4.49 8.10
CA ARG A 84 14.96 -3.92 9.31
C ARG A 84 14.00 -2.77 9.03
N LEU A 85 13.35 -2.77 7.87
CA LEU A 85 12.35 -1.78 7.45
C LEU A 85 10.91 -2.23 7.71
N ASP A 86 10.70 -3.46 8.17
CA ASP A 86 9.36 -4.04 8.39
C ASP A 86 8.47 -3.21 9.33
N HIS A 87 9.07 -2.54 10.33
CA HIS A 87 8.35 -1.62 11.23
C HIS A 87 7.77 -0.38 10.54
N MET A 88 8.31 0.02 9.38
CA MET A 88 7.80 1.12 8.56
C MET A 88 6.65 0.69 7.64
N PHE A 89 6.39 -0.61 7.54
CA PHE A 89 5.33 -1.21 6.73
C PHE A 89 4.38 -2.05 7.60
N PRO A 90 3.75 -1.46 8.63
CA PRO A 90 2.79 -2.20 9.44
C PRO A 90 1.63 -2.69 8.58
N ARG A 91 1.24 -3.95 8.80
CA ARG A 91 0.14 -4.56 8.05
C ARG A 91 -1.18 -3.88 8.40
N TYR A 92 -2.02 -3.66 7.38
CA TYR A 92 -3.41 -3.28 7.58
C TYR A 92 -4.09 -4.33 8.47
N PRO A 93 -4.69 -3.95 9.62
CA PRO A 93 -5.43 -4.87 10.47
C PRO A 93 -6.66 -5.34 9.69
N ASP A 94 -6.70 -6.63 9.43
CA ASP A 94 -7.84 -7.27 8.82
C ASP A 94 -8.96 -7.32 9.87
N PRO A 95 -10.15 -6.72 9.64
CA PRO A 95 -11.25 -6.79 10.60
C PRO A 95 -11.69 -8.23 10.91
N ASP A 96 -11.36 -9.20 10.05
CA ASP A 96 -11.67 -10.61 10.24
C ASP A 96 -10.65 -11.35 11.15
N HIS A 97 -9.59 -10.69 11.61
CA HIS A 97 -8.56 -11.27 12.50
C HIS A 97 -8.62 -10.75 13.95
N LEU A 98 -9.71 -10.13 14.37
CA LEU A 98 -10.01 -9.87 15.78
C LEU A 98 -10.67 -11.12 16.40
N HIS A 99 -9.85 -12.10 16.75
CA HIS A 99 -10.23 -13.26 17.57
C HIS A 99 -9.49 -13.23 18.91
#